data_AF-A0A4Q7LNB5-F1
#
_entry.id   AF-A0A4Q7LNB5-F1
#
_cell.length_a   1.000
_cell.length_b   1.000
_cell.length_c   1.000
_cell.angle_alpha   90.00
_cell.angle_beta   90.00
_cell.angle_gamma   90.00
#
_symmetry.space_group_name_H-M   'P 1'
#
loop_
_entity.id
_entity.type
_entity.pdbx_description
1 polymer ?
#
loop_
_entity_poly.entity_id
_entity_poly.type
_entity_poly.pdbx_seq_one_letter_code
_entity_poly.pdbx_strand_id
1 'polypeptide(L)'
;MTTDASGAPAAPAAPSAASASTASRLTPKKLYRVVAIAEAITWTLLIGGLIIRAVIGDEDGGIFVTIGGSIHGFVFLAYGATAVLTAVNQRWGVGIGMLAVVTAIVPYATIPFDIWAHRTGRLEGDWRREATDDPRDRVWFDRLVRWMLRHPYLLGTLIVVGVVIAYVVLLTIGPPIPKAD
;
A
#
# COMPACT_ATOMS: atom_id res chain seq x y z
N MET A 1 -18.24 -8.05 -77.30
CA MET A 1 -17.44 -9.28 -77.10
C MET A 1 -16.00 -8.85 -76.85
N THR A 2 -15.64 -8.71 -75.58
CA THR A 2 -14.33 -9.01 -74.95
C THR A 2 -14.52 -8.72 -73.46
N THR A 3 -14.26 -9.75 -72.67
CA THR A 3 -14.32 -9.80 -71.20
C THR A 3 -12.89 -9.82 -70.67
N ASP A 4 -12.63 -9.11 -69.56
CA ASP A 4 -11.67 -9.51 -68.51
C ASP A 4 -12.01 -8.64 -67.28
N ALA A 5 -12.51 -9.16 -66.16
CA ALA A 5 -11.78 -9.79 -65.03
C ALA A 5 -10.58 -8.92 -64.56
N SER A 6 -10.28 -8.68 -63.29
CA SER A 6 -10.75 -9.13 -61.99
C SER A 6 -10.11 -8.18 -60.96
N GLY A 7 -10.90 -7.57 -60.08
CA GLY A 7 -10.40 -6.78 -58.95
C GLY A 7 -10.83 -7.42 -57.64
N ALA A 8 -10.04 -8.36 -57.13
CA ALA A 8 -10.33 -9.04 -55.86
C ALA A 8 -10.36 -8.05 -54.68
N PRO A 9 -11.24 -8.26 -53.67
CA PRO A 9 -11.27 -7.40 -52.49
C PRO A 9 -10.00 -7.58 -51.65
N ALA A 10 -9.43 -6.47 -51.20
CA ALA A 10 -8.28 -6.43 -50.30
C ALA A 10 -8.57 -7.24 -49.02
N ALA A 11 -7.65 -8.14 -48.67
CA ALA A 11 -7.72 -8.93 -47.45
C ALA A 11 -7.78 -8.03 -46.20
N PRO A 12 -8.53 -8.39 -45.15
CA PRO A 12 -8.58 -7.62 -43.92
C PRO A 12 -7.20 -7.59 -43.25
N ALA A 13 -6.78 -6.40 -42.83
CA ALA A 13 -5.55 -6.19 -42.09
C ALA A 13 -5.51 -7.09 -40.84
N ALA A 14 -4.41 -7.82 -40.67
CA ALA A 14 -4.17 -8.62 -39.47
C ALA A 14 -4.28 -7.72 -38.22
N PRO A 15 -4.91 -8.20 -37.14
CA PRO A 15 -4.97 -7.44 -35.90
C PRO A 15 -3.54 -7.15 -35.41
N SER A 16 -3.23 -5.85 -35.26
CA SER A 16 -1.96 -5.38 -34.71
C SER A 16 -1.67 -6.13 -33.41
N ALA A 17 -0.47 -6.70 -33.32
CA ALA A 17 0.07 -7.41 -32.16
C ALA A 17 0.36 -6.44 -30.98
N ALA A 18 -0.61 -5.59 -30.66
CA ALA A 18 -0.63 -4.70 -29.50
C ALA A 18 -1.28 -5.40 -28.29
N SER A 19 -1.06 -6.70 -28.13
CA SER A 19 -1.16 -7.37 -26.83
C SER A 19 0.23 -7.31 -26.17
N ALA A 20 0.72 -6.08 -25.98
CA ALA A 20 1.91 -5.83 -25.18
C ALA A 20 1.62 -6.25 -23.74
N SER A 21 2.02 -7.48 -23.40
CA SER A 21 2.35 -7.98 -22.05
C SER A 21 1.90 -7.05 -20.91
N THR A 22 0.69 -7.26 -20.40
CA THR A 22 0.24 -6.68 -19.11
C THR A 22 0.99 -7.37 -17.97
N ALA A 23 2.29 -7.13 -17.89
CA ALA A 23 3.00 -7.30 -16.62
C ALA A 23 2.24 -6.43 -15.61
N SER A 24 1.69 -7.05 -14.57
CA SER A 24 0.86 -6.35 -13.57
C SER A 24 1.69 -5.25 -12.93
N ARG A 25 1.59 -4.03 -13.47
CA ARG A 25 2.24 -2.86 -12.91
C ARG A 25 1.61 -2.62 -11.54
N LEU A 26 2.43 -2.63 -10.49
CA LEU A 26 1.98 -2.35 -9.14
C LEU A 26 1.61 -0.85 -9.09
N THR A 27 0.32 -0.53 -9.05
CA THR A 27 -0.19 0.86 -8.92
C THR A 27 -0.32 1.25 -7.46
N PRO A 28 -0.33 2.55 -7.10
CA PRO A 28 -0.54 3.01 -5.72
C PRO A 28 -1.79 2.39 -5.09
N LYS A 29 -2.90 2.40 -5.85
CA LYS A 29 -4.17 1.77 -5.47
C LYS A 29 -4.05 0.27 -5.15
N LYS A 30 -3.34 -0.50 -5.99
CA LYS A 30 -3.14 -1.94 -5.76
C LYS A 30 -2.30 -2.17 -4.51
N LEU A 31 -1.22 -1.41 -4.32
CA LEU A 31 -0.37 -1.51 -3.13
C LEU A 31 -1.19 -1.22 -1.87
N TYR A 32 -1.87 -0.08 -1.84
CA TYR A 32 -2.66 0.37 -0.70
C TYR A 32 -3.72 -0.65 -0.32
N ARG A 33 -4.46 -1.18 -1.31
CA ARG A 33 -5.48 -2.21 -1.08
C ARG A 33 -4.90 -3.52 -0.53
N VAL A 34 -3.75 -3.99 -1.05
CA VAL A 34 -3.10 -5.20 -0.53
C VAL A 34 -2.71 -5.02 0.92
N VAL A 35 -2.14 -3.87 1.27
CA VAL A 35 -1.69 -3.60 2.64
C VAL A 35 -2.88 -3.39 3.59
N ALA A 36 -3.97 -2.76 3.13
CA ALA A 36 -5.21 -2.64 3.91
C ALA A 36 -5.87 -4.01 4.19
N ILE A 37 -5.91 -4.91 3.20
CA ILE A 37 -6.41 -6.27 3.38
C ILE A 37 -5.52 -7.07 4.35
N ALA A 38 -4.20 -6.96 4.19
CA ALA A 38 -3.25 -7.60 5.10
C ALA A 38 -3.48 -7.11 6.53
N GLU A 39 -3.63 -5.80 6.73
CA GLU A 39 -3.89 -5.20 8.03
C GLU A 39 -5.20 -5.73 8.66
N ALA A 40 -6.29 -5.81 7.89
CA ALA A 40 -7.55 -6.42 8.35
C ALA A 40 -7.39 -7.89 8.77
N ILE A 41 -6.64 -8.69 8.01
CA ILE A 41 -6.35 -10.10 8.37
C ILE A 41 -5.56 -10.16 9.69
N THR A 42 -4.56 -9.31 9.86
CA THR A 42 -3.76 -9.29 11.10
C THR A 42 -4.55 -8.81 12.31
N TRP A 43 -5.52 -7.89 12.12
CA TRP A 43 -6.49 -7.56 13.15
C TRP A 43 -7.30 -8.77 13.59
N THR A 44 -7.78 -9.58 12.64
CA THR A 44 -8.50 -10.81 12.95
C THR A 44 -7.62 -11.80 13.73
N LEU A 45 -6.34 -11.95 13.37
CA LEU A 45 -5.39 -12.80 14.11
C LEU A 45 -5.17 -12.30 15.54
N LEU A 46 -4.97 -10.99 15.72
CA LEU A 46 -4.76 -10.39 17.04
C LEU A 46 -6.02 -10.54 17.92
N ILE A 47 -7.20 -10.21 17.39
CA ILE A 47 -8.47 -10.38 18.11
C ILE A 47 -8.70 -11.86 18.44
N GLY A 48 -8.43 -12.77 17.50
CA GLY A 48 -8.51 -14.21 17.75
C GLY A 48 -7.58 -14.64 18.88
N GLY A 49 -6.33 -14.16 18.90
CA GLY A 49 -5.39 -14.41 19.99
C GLY A 49 -5.88 -13.86 21.34
N LEU A 50 -6.47 -12.66 21.35
CA LEU A 50 -7.06 -12.07 22.56
C LEU A 50 -8.24 -12.89 23.09
N ILE A 51 -9.11 -13.39 22.19
CA ILE A 51 -10.23 -14.25 22.55
C ILE A 51 -9.74 -15.58 23.09
N ILE A 52 -8.77 -16.23 22.42
CA ILE A 52 -8.18 -17.49 22.87
C ILE A 52 -7.61 -17.32 24.28
N ARG A 53 -6.78 -16.29 24.48
CA ARG A 53 -6.22 -15.94 25.79
C ARG A 53 -7.29 -15.72 26.85
N ALA A 54 -8.38 -15.04 26.52
CA ALA A 54 -9.48 -14.82 27.46
C ALA A 54 -10.18 -16.13 27.86
N VAL A 55 -10.15 -17.17 27.02
CA VAL A 55 -10.81 -18.45 27.26
C VAL A 55 -9.90 -19.46 27.97
N ILE A 56 -8.63 -19.57 27.57
CA ILE A 56 -7.70 -20.60 28.07
C ILE A 56 -6.66 -20.06 29.07
N GLY A 57 -6.72 -18.76 29.40
CA GLY A 57 -5.82 -18.12 30.36
C GLY A 57 -4.49 -17.65 29.76
N ASP A 58 -3.70 -16.94 30.57
CA ASP A 58 -2.45 -16.31 30.13
C ASP A 58 -1.34 -17.33 29.82
N GLU A 59 -1.25 -18.44 30.58
CA GLU A 59 -0.17 -19.43 30.39
C GLU A 59 -0.26 -20.13 29.04
N ASP A 60 -1.46 -20.61 28.67
CA ASP A 60 -1.66 -21.33 27.40
C ASP A 60 -2.01 -20.39 26.24
N GLY A 61 -2.62 -19.24 26.55
CA GLY A 61 -3.17 -18.32 25.55
C GLY A 61 -2.28 -17.13 25.20
N GLY A 62 -1.31 -16.78 26.05
CA GLY A 62 -0.45 -15.61 25.86
C GLY A 62 0.33 -15.64 24.55
N ILE A 63 0.77 -16.83 24.12
CA ILE A 63 1.54 -17.02 22.89
C ILE A 63 0.78 -16.56 21.64
N PHE A 64 -0.54 -16.75 21.60
CA PHE A 64 -1.36 -16.33 20.44
C PHE A 64 -1.44 -14.80 20.34
N VAL A 65 -1.50 -14.11 21.48
CA VAL A 65 -1.46 -12.63 21.52
C VAL A 65 -0.08 -12.13 21.11
N THR A 66 1.00 -12.78 21.57
CA THR A 66 2.36 -12.41 21.16
C THR A 66 2.55 -12.57 19.66
N ILE A 67 2.14 -13.70 19.08
CA ILE A 67 2.26 -13.95 17.63
C ILE A 67 1.37 -12.98 16.84
N GLY A 68 0.08 -12.91 17.18
CA GLY A 68 -0.88 -12.04 16.51
C GLY A 68 -0.50 -10.56 16.61
N GLY A 69 -0.09 -10.11 17.79
CA GLY A 69 0.37 -8.75 18.05
C GLY A 69 1.68 -8.41 17.34
N SER A 70 2.63 -9.35 17.27
CA SER A 70 3.89 -9.15 16.55
C SER A 70 3.65 -8.99 15.05
N ILE A 71 2.86 -9.87 14.46
CA ILE A 71 2.49 -9.83 13.03
C ILE A 71 1.70 -8.54 12.74
N HIS A 72 0.71 -8.22 13.57
CA HIS A 72 -0.10 -7.02 13.39
C HIS A 72 0.73 -5.74 13.50
N GLY A 73 1.58 -5.61 14.53
CA GLY A 73 2.44 -4.44 14.71
C GLY A 73 3.37 -4.19 13.53
N PHE A 74 3.92 -5.25 12.91
CA PHE A 74 4.74 -5.11 11.72
C PHE A 74 3.92 -4.63 10.51
N VAL A 75 2.75 -5.24 10.27
CA VAL A 75 1.87 -4.86 9.16
C VAL A 75 1.30 -3.45 9.34
N PHE A 76 0.99 -3.04 10.57
CA PHE A 76 0.58 -1.67 10.93
C PHE A 76 1.63 -0.63 10.50
N LEU A 77 2.91 -0.87 10.81
CA LEU A 77 3.99 0.03 10.41
C LEU A 77 4.17 0.06 8.88
N ALA A 78 4.08 -1.09 8.22
CA ALA A 78 4.14 -1.19 6.76
C ALA A 78 2.97 -0.45 6.09
N TYR A 79 1.76 -0.51 6.68
CA TYR A 79 0.61 0.27 6.27
C TYR A 79 0.87 1.76 6.40
N GLY A 80 1.35 2.22 7.56
CA GLY A 80 1.67 3.63 7.78
C GLY A 80 2.68 4.17 6.76
N ALA A 81 3.77 3.42 6.51
CA ALA A 81 4.77 3.79 5.51
C ALA A 81 4.17 3.86 4.09
N THR A 82 3.34 2.88 3.72
CA THR A 82 2.62 2.85 2.43
C THR A 82 1.65 4.01 2.29
N ALA A 83 0.94 4.36 3.36
CA ALA A 83 0.00 5.47 3.39
C ALA A 83 0.71 6.81 3.24
N VAL A 84 1.84 7.01 3.91
CA VAL A 84 2.68 8.20 3.74
C VAL A 84 3.22 8.28 2.32
N LEU A 85 3.77 7.18 1.77
CA LEU A 85 4.25 7.16 0.39
C LEU A 85 3.13 7.49 -0.61
N THR A 86 1.94 6.92 -0.42
CA THR A 86 0.77 7.17 -1.26
C THR A 86 0.30 8.60 -1.12
N ALA A 87 0.26 9.14 0.09
CA ALA A 87 -0.10 10.53 0.37
C ALA A 87 0.85 11.50 -0.34
N VAL A 88 2.16 11.24 -0.30
CA VAL A 88 3.15 12.05 -1.02
C VAL A 88 2.97 11.91 -2.53
N ASN A 89 2.84 10.69 -3.06
CA ASN A 89 2.65 10.45 -4.50
C ASN A 89 1.37 11.10 -5.03
N GLN A 90 0.25 10.95 -4.32
CA GLN A 90 -1.06 11.48 -4.70
C GLN A 90 -1.30 12.90 -4.20
N ARG A 91 -0.30 13.52 -3.56
CA ARG A 91 -0.34 14.88 -3.02
C ARG A 91 -1.54 15.13 -2.11
N TRP A 92 -1.83 14.16 -1.26
CA TRP A 92 -2.82 14.32 -0.21
C TRP A 92 -2.40 15.44 0.75
N GLY A 93 -3.37 16.19 1.25
CA GLY A 93 -3.12 17.08 2.39
C GLY A 93 -2.70 16.25 3.61
N VAL A 94 -1.88 16.84 4.48
CA VAL A 94 -1.37 16.18 5.71
C VAL A 94 -2.49 15.54 6.52
N GLY A 95 -3.65 16.21 6.63
CA GLY A 95 -4.80 15.67 7.35
C GLY A 95 -5.33 14.32 6.82
N ILE A 96 -5.28 14.09 5.51
CA ILE A 96 -5.72 12.81 4.92
C ILE A 96 -4.67 11.73 5.18
N GLY A 97 -3.39 12.07 5.07
CA GLY A 97 -2.30 11.15 5.44
C GLY A 97 -2.38 10.74 6.90
N MET A 98 -2.64 11.67 7.81
CA MET A 98 -2.86 11.36 9.22
C MET A 98 -4.11 10.53 9.45
N LEU A 99 -5.23 10.86 8.78
CA LEU A 99 -6.46 10.09 8.88
C LEU A 99 -6.24 8.62 8.47
N ALA A 100 -5.48 8.39 7.40
CA ALA A 100 -5.09 7.04 6.99
C ALA A 100 -4.33 6.29 8.09
N VAL A 101 -3.34 6.93 8.73
CA VAL A 101 -2.58 6.28 9.80
C VAL A 101 -3.44 6.00 11.03
N VAL A 102 -4.30 6.95 11.41
CA VAL A 102 -5.20 6.81 12.57
C VAL A 102 -6.20 5.68 12.36
N THR A 103 -6.69 5.46 11.13
CA THR A 103 -7.62 4.35 10.87
C THR A 103 -6.97 2.98 11.03
N ALA A 104 -5.65 2.86 10.96
CA ALA A 104 -4.95 1.60 11.24
C ALA A 104 -4.90 1.26 12.75
N ILE A 105 -5.17 2.22 13.64
CA ILE A 105 -5.22 2.00 15.09
C ILE A 105 -6.56 1.36 15.49
N VAL A 106 -7.62 1.64 14.74
CA VAL A 106 -8.97 1.14 15.04
C VAL A 106 -9.23 -0.12 14.21
N PRO A 107 -9.63 -1.25 14.83
CA PRO A 107 -9.89 -2.48 14.12
C PRO A 107 -10.81 -2.28 12.92
N TYR A 108 -10.37 -2.79 11.76
CA TYR A 108 -11.10 -2.76 10.49
C TYR A 108 -11.41 -1.36 9.93
N ALA A 109 -10.97 -0.26 10.56
CA ALA A 109 -11.29 1.10 10.09
C ALA A 109 -10.49 1.49 8.83
N THR A 110 -9.45 0.75 8.48
CA THR A 110 -8.74 0.89 7.20
C THR A 110 -9.61 0.51 6.00
N ILE A 111 -10.57 -0.40 6.16
CA ILE A 111 -11.49 -0.85 5.10
C ILE A 111 -12.42 0.29 4.64
N PRO A 112 -13.22 0.94 5.51
CA PRO A 112 -14.07 2.05 5.08
C PRO A 112 -13.23 3.24 4.60
N PHE A 113 -12.04 3.46 5.15
CA PHE A 113 -11.11 4.47 4.64
C PHE A 113 -10.65 4.15 3.20
N ASP A 114 -10.22 2.91 2.92
CA ASP A 114 -9.81 2.48 1.58
C ASP A 114 -10.96 2.62 0.57
N ILE A 115 -12.17 2.18 0.95
CA ILE A 115 -13.37 2.33 0.13
C ILE A 115 -13.67 3.81 -0.15
N TRP A 116 -13.60 4.66 0.87
CA TRP A 116 -13.83 6.11 0.71
C TRP A 116 -12.76 6.77 -0.16
N ALA A 117 -11.49 6.48 0.08
CA ALA A 117 -10.36 7.02 -0.68
C ALA A 117 -10.43 6.57 -2.14
N HIS A 118 -10.84 5.32 -2.39
CA HIS A 118 -11.07 4.83 -3.74
C HIS A 118 -12.26 5.55 -4.40
N ARG A 119 -13.42 5.63 -3.74
CA ARG A 119 -14.63 6.26 -4.28
C ARG A 119 -14.46 7.74 -4.58
N THR A 120 -13.63 8.43 -3.80
CA THR A 120 -13.34 9.87 -3.99
C THR A 120 -12.19 10.13 -4.97
N GLY A 121 -11.69 9.10 -5.65
CA GLY A 121 -10.63 9.23 -6.66
C GLY A 121 -9.24 9.51 -6.07
N ARG A 122 -9.05 9.44 -4.75
CA ARG A 122 -7.80 9.81 -4.07
C ARG A 122 -6.65 8.84 -4.33
N LEU A 123 -6.98 7.62 -4.73
CA LEU A 123 -6.02 6.57 -5.07
C LEU A 123 -5.80 6.44 -6.59
N GLU A 124 -6.51 7.24 -7.40
CA GLU A 124 -6.40 7.18 -8.86
C GLU A 124 -5.10 7.83 -9.34
N GLY A 125 -4.56 7.31 -10.44
CA GLY A 125 -3.28 7.75 -11.00
C GLY A 125 -2.13 6.78 -10.74
N ASP A 126 -1.15 6.84 -11.64
CA ASP A 126 0.07 6.04 -11.54
C ASP A 126 1.11 6.67 -10.61
N TRP A 127 2.17 5.92 -10.32
CA TRP A 127 3.33 6.46 -9.63
C TRP A 127 3.95 7.60 -10.45
N ARG A 128 4.12 8.77 -9.83
CA ARG A 128 4.63 10.00 -10.46
C ARG A 128 6.14 9.92 -10.71
N ARG A 129 6.53 9.16 -11.72
CA ARG A 129 7.93 8.98 -12.14
C ARG A 129 8.41 10.10 -13.07
N GLU A 130 7.50 10.82 -13.71
CA GLU A 130 7.80 11.87 -14.68
C GLU A 130 7.53 13.27 -14.12
N ALA A 131 8.19 14.28 -14.72
CA ALA A 131 7.95 15.67 -14.38
C ALA A 131 6.64 16.13 -15.00
N THR A 132 5.79 16.82 -14.24
CA THR A 132 4.61 17.50 -14.78
C THR A 132 4.85 19.01 -14.78
N ASP A 133 4.08 19.77 -15.57
CA ASP A 133 4.14 21.24 -15.62
C ASP A 133 3.63 21.95 -14.34
N ASP A 134 3.36 21.19 -13.28
CA ASP A 134 2.82 21.70 -12.03
C ASP A 134 3.89 22.53 -11.27
N PRO A 135 3.57 23.75 -10.81
CA PRO A 135 4.53 24.61 -10.09
C PRO A 135 5.18 23.96 -8.87
N ARG A 136 4.48 23.03 -8.20
CA ARG A 136 5.01 22.31 -7.03
C ARG A 136 6.14 21.36 -7.42
N ASP A 137 6.17 20.84 -8.64
CA ASP A 137 7.22 19.92 -9.12
C ASP A 137 8.61 20.58 -9.26
N ARG A 138 8.71 21.89 -9.00
CA ARG A 138 9.95 22.67 -9.03
C ARG A 138 10.69 22.69 -7.68
N VAL A 139 10.08 22.27 -6.57
CA VAL A 139 10.78 22.18 -5.29
C VAL A 139 11.77 21.02 -5.25
N TRP A 140 12.86 21.18 -4.50
CA TRP A 140 13.93 20.20 -4.40
C TRP A 140 13.46 18.85 -3.82
N PHE A 141 12.49 18.88 -2.90
CA PHE A 141 11.88 17.69 -2.30
C PHE A 141 11.19 16.80 -3.34
N ASP A 142 10.43 17.40 -4.27
CA ASP A 142 9.73 16.64 -5.33
C ASP A 142 10.71 15.98 -6.30
N ARG A 143 11.89 16.57 -6.50
CA ARG A 143 12.96 15.95 -7.30
C ARG A 143 13.51 14.68 -6.65
N LEU A 144 13.71 14.70 -5.32
CA LEU A 144 14.14 13.53 -4.54
C LEU A 144 13.07 12.44 -4.55
N VAL A 145 11.81 12.79 -4.26
CA VAL A 145 10.68 11.84 -4.28
C VAL A 145 10.54 11.19 -5.65
N ARG A 146 10.59 11.99 -6.74
CA ARG A 146 10.51 11.46 -8.11
C ARG A 146 11.68 10.54 -8.43
N TRP A 147 12.89 10.90 -8.02
CA TRP A 147 14.06 10.03 -8.19
C TRP A 147 13.88 8.70 -7.44
N MET A 148 13.37 8.71 -6.21
CA MET A 148 13.06 7.48 -5.46
C MET A 148 11.97 6.66 -6.15
N LEU A 149 10.90 7.29 -6.66
CA LEU A 149 9.82 6.61 -7.38
C LEU A 149 10.30 5.98 -8.71
N ARG A 150 11.35 6.53 -9.32
CA ARG A 150 12.03 5.93 -10.49
C ARG A 150 12.90 4.73 -10.12
N HIS A 151 13.33 4.60 -8.87
CA HIS A 151 14.14 3.49 -8.37
C HIS A 151 13.32 2.61 -7.40
N PRO A 152 12.33 1.85 -7.91
CA PRO A 152 11.36 1.14 -7.07
C PRO A 152 12.00 0.12 -6.12
N TYR A 153 13.09 -0.54 -6.53
CA TYR A 153 13.81 -1.49 -5.68
C TYR A 153 14.52 -0.80 -4.52
N LEU A 154 15.16 0.35 -4.76
CA LEU A 154 15.82 1.13 -3.72
C LEU A 154 14.78 1.68 -2.73
N LEU A 155 13.70 2.29 -3.24
CA LEU A 155 12.62 2.80 -2.41
C LEU A 155 11.99 1.69 -1.56
N GLY A 156 11.67 0.55 -2.18
CA GLY A 156 11.12 -0.60 -1.48
C GLY A 156 12.06 -1.12 -0.38
N THR A 157 13.35 -1.24 -0.69
CA THR A 157 14.36 -1.68 0.29
C THR A 157 14.48 -0.69 1.44
N LEU A 158 14.54 0.62 1.17
CA LEU A 158 14.63 1.63 2.21
C LEU A 158 13.38 1.66 3.11
N ILE A 159 12.19 1.48 2.53
CA ILE A 159 10.94 1.38 3.31
C ILE A 159 10.98 0.15 4.20
N VAL A 160 11.35 -1.03 3.66
CA VAL A 160 11.41 -2.27 4.44
C VAL A 160 12.43 -2.14 5.58
N VAL A 161 13.63 -1.63 5.30
CA VAL A 161 14.66 -1.39 6.32
C VAL A 161 14.16 -0.40 7.38
N GLY A 162 13.54 0.70 6.97
CA GLY A 162 12.96 1.68 7.88
C GLY A 162 11.87 1.10 8.79
N VAL A 163 10.96 0.28 8.22
CA VAL A 163 9.92 -0.43 8.98
C VAL A 163 10.53 -1.42 9.96
N VAL A 164 11.53 -2.21 9.54
CA VAL A 164 12.23 -3.17 10.43
C VAL A 164 12.91 -2.43 11.57
N ILE A 165 13.63 -1.34 11.30
CA ILE A 165 14.27 -0.53 12.33
C ILE A 165 13.23 0.01 13.31
N ALA A 166 12.16 0.64 12.81
CA ALA A 166 11.10 1.18 13.65
C ALA A 166 10.45 0.09 14.51
N TYR A 167 10.17 -1.07 13.93
CA TYR A 167 9.60 -2.22 14.62
C TYR A 167 10.51 -2.72 15.75
N VAL A 168 11.80 -2.93 15.45
CA VAL A 168 12.79 -3.38 16.46
C VAL A 168 12.93 -2.33 17.57
N VAL A 169 13.02 -1.04 17.23
CA VAL A 169 13.09 0.04 18.21
C VAL A 169 11.87 0.02 19.14
N LEU A 170 10.66 -0.08 18.59
CA LEU A 170 9.42 -0.15 19.38
C LEU A 170 9.38 -1.39 20.29
N LEU A 171 9.88 -2.54 19.81
CA LEU A 171 10.00 -3.73 20.64
C LEU A 171 11.02 -3.58 21.77
N THR A 172 12.12 -2.85 21.53
CA THR A 172 13.16 -2.62 22.56
C THR A 172 12.75 -1.62 23.63
N ILE A 173 12.00 -0.58 23.27
CA ILE A 173 11.54 0.45 24.22
C ILE A 173 10.37 -0.08 25.06
N GLY A 174 9.51 -0.93 24.47
CA GLY A 174 8.29 -1.40 25.11
C GLY A 174 7.23 -0.28 25.24
N PRO A 175 6.06 -0.58 25.82
CA PRO A 175 5.02 0.41 26.03
C PRO A 175 5.52 1.53 26.97
N PRO A 176 5.28 2.82 26.70
CA PRO A 176 5.63 3.93 27.59
C PRO A 176 4.76 4.00 28.86
N ILE A 177 4.16 2.87 29.27
CA ILE A 177 3.31 2.77 30.44
C ILE A 177 4.25 2.54 31.64
N PRO A 178 4.22 3.41 32.67
CA PRO A 178 4.96 3.15 33.89
C PRO A 178 4.65 1.75 34.38
N LYS A 179 5.68 0.95 34.65
CA LYS A 179 5.47 -0.33 35.33
C LYS A 179 4.93 0.03 36.71
N ALA A 180 3.74 -0.46 37.05
CA ALA A 180 3.23 -0.30 38.41
C ALA A 180 4.18 -1.07 39.33
N ASP A 181 4.84 -0.35 40.23
CA ASP A 181 5.65 -0.88 41.32
C ASP A 181 4.79 -1.63 42.34
#